data_AF-A0A9W9ZH88-F1
#
_entry.id   AF-A0A9W9ZH88-F1
#
_cell.length_a   1.000
_cell.length_b   1.000
_cell.length_c   1.000
_cell.angle_alpha   90.00
_cell.angle_beta   90.00
_cell.angle_gamma   90.00
#
_symmetry.space_group_name_H-M   'P 1'
#
loop_
_entity.id
_entity.type
_entity.pdbx_description
1 polymer ?
#
loop_
_entity_poly.entity_id
_entity_poly.type
_entity_poly.pdbx_seq_one_letter_code
_entity_poly.pdbx_strand_id
1 'polypeptide(L)'
;MEELQQLEQLSLVSKICTELDNHLGINDKDLAEFIIMLGERNSSLDKFQAALAENGAEFPESFTSNLLRLIQKMKPKLDTSDDQPGTSVDYNKENQLSPVDKKRTAFPGLCIPDQLTEDTSKSTEDDEKVASSALGELEALMSKAKTFIIRNS
;
A
#
# COMPACT_ATOMS: atom_id res chain seq x y z
N MET A 1 10.86 16.13 1.83
CA MET A 1 11.46 14.79 1.97
C MET A 1 11.78 14.48 3.42
N GLU A 2 12.40 15.41 4.16
CA GLU A 2 12.73 15.22 5.58
C GLU A 2 11.53 14.89 6.48
N GLU A 3 10.39 15.56 6.30
CA GLU A 3 9.15 15.27 7.07
C GLU A 3 8.62 13.84 6.85
N LEU A 4 8.76 13.30 5.64
CA LEU A 4 8.35 11.92 5.33
C LEU A 4 9.27 10.91 6.01
N GLN A 5 10.58 11.16 6.01
CA GLN A 5 11.56 10.30 6.69
C GLN A 5 11.34 10.30 8.21
N GLN A 6 11.02 11.47 8.79
CA GLN A 6 10.67 11.57 10.20
C GLN A 6 9.40 10.75 10.53
N LEU A 7 8.39 10.80 9.66
CA LEU A 7 7.17 10.02 9.83
C LEU A 7 7.41 8.51 9.71
N GLU A 8 8.24 8.08 8.75
CA GLU A 8 8.65 6.67 8.60
C GLU A 8 9.39 6.17 9.84
N GLN A 9 10.31 6.97 10.38
CA GLN A 9 11.01 6.66 11.61
C GLN A 9 10.04 6.53 12.79
N LEU A 10 9.12 7.49 12.96
CA LEU A 10 8.09 7.41 14.01
C LEU A 10 7.22 6.15 13.86
N SER A 11 6.84 5.80 12.63
CA SER A 11 6.04 4.61 12.33
C SER A 11 6.77 3.33 12.71
N LEU A 12 8.06 3.23 12.38
CA LEU A 12 8.90 2.10 12.77
C LEU A 12 9.04 2.01 14.29
N VAL A 13 9.36 3.11 14.98
CA VAL A 13 9.48 3.15 16.44
C VAL A 13 8.17 2.71 17.10
N SER A 14 7.03 3.28 16.68
CA SER A 14 5.72 2.90 17.22
C SER A 14 5.40 1.43 16.99
N LYS A 15 5.79 0.87 15.84
CA LYS A 15 5.55 -0.54 15.54
C LYS A 15 6.40 -1.45 16.43
N ILE A 16 7.66 -1.11 16.66
CA ILE A 16 8.55 -1.84 17.56
C ILE A 16 8.05 -1.75 19.01
N CYS A 17 7.61 -0.58 19.49
CA CYS A 17 6.98 -0.45 20.81
C CYS A 17 5.78 -1.39 20.96
N THR A 18 4.90 -1.45 19.95
CA THR A 18 3.73 -2.34 19.96
C THR A 18 4.15 -3.81 20.01
N GLU A 19 5.19 -4.18 19.26
CA GLU A 19 5.72 -5.53 19.21
C GLU A 19 6.34 -5.95 20.57
N LEU A 20 7.06 -5.03 21.23
CA LEU A 20 7.59 -5.23 22.58
C LEU A 20 6.47 -5.34 23.62
N ASP A 21 5.44 -4.51 23.54
CA ASP A 21 4.30 -4.56 24.47
C ASP A 21 3.54 -5.89 24.34
N ASN A 22 3.33 -6.36 23.12
CA ASN A 22 2.63 -7.62 22.86
C ASN A 22 3.38 -8.85 23.41
N HIS A 23 4.71 -8.84 23.37
CA HIS A 23 5.52 -10.01 23.74
C HIS A 23 6.08 -9.94 25.17
N LEU A 24 6.33 -8.74 25.68
CA LEU A 24 7.03 -8.50 26.94
C LEU A 24 6.24 -7.58 27.90
N GLY A 25 5.17 -6.94 27.45
CA GLY A 25 4.44 -5.91 28.22
C GLY A 25 5.25 -4.62 28.41
N ILE A 26 6.22 -4.36 27.52
CA ILE A 26 7.12 -3.21 27.58
C ILE A 26 6.75 -2.23 26.46
N ASN A 27 6.35 -1.01 26.85
CA ASN A 27 6.10 0.10 25.94
C ASN A 27 7.06 1.25 26.24
N ASP A 28 8.32 1.08 25.83
CA ASP A 28 9.39 2.06 26.04
C ASP A 28 9.97 2.50 24.68
N LYS A 29 9.88 3.80 24.42
CA LYS A 29 10.34 4.42 23.19
C LYS A 29 11.87 4.36 23.05
N ASP A 30 12.60 4.64 24.13
CA ASP A 30 14.06 4.71 24.08
C ASP A 30 14.65 3.31 23.85
N LEU A 31 14.04 2.28 24.46
CA LEU A 31 14.37 0.88 24.18
C LEU A 31 14.09 0.51 22.73
N ALA A 32 12.93 0.90 22.19
CA ALA A 32 12.58 0.63 20.80
C ALA A 32 13.58 1.27 19.82
N GLU A 33 13.95 2.54 20.03
CA GLU A 33 14.97 3.22 19.24
C GLU A 33 16.34 2.53 19.34
N PHE A 34 16.72 2.08 20.53
CA PHE A 34 17.96 1.33 20.73
C PHE A 34 17.97 0.00 19.97
N ILE A 35 16.87 -0.77 20.02
CA ILE A 35 16.73 -2.02 19.29
C ILE A 35 16.78 -1.80 17.77
N ILE A 36 16.13 -0.73 17.27
CA ILE A 36 16.20 -0.35 15.86
C ILE A 36 17.66 -0.09 15.46
N MET A 37 18.39 0.70 16.24
CA MET A 37 19.81 1.01 16.01
C MET A 37 20.67 -0.25 15.96
N LEU A 38 20.42 -1.24 16.84
CA LEU A 38 21.13 -2.52 16.82
C LEU A 38 20.81 -3.32 15.55
N GLY A 39 19.55 -3.36 15.12
CA GLY A 39 19.13 -4.06 13.90
C GLY A 39 19.67 -3.42 12.63
N GLU A 40 19.85 -2.09 12.63
CA GLU A 40 20.46 -1.38 11.49
C GLU A 40 21.95 -1.70 11.32
N ARG A 41 22.69 -1.89 12.43
CA ARG A 41 24.11 -2.27 12.38
C ARG A 41 24.31 -3.76 12.11
N ASN A 42 23.32 -4.59 12.40
CA ASN A 42 23.41 -6.04 12.34
C ASN A 42 22.31 -6.62 11.43
N SER A 43 22.57 -6.70 10.15
CA SER A 43 21.60 -7.14 9.14
C SER A 43 21.35 -8.66 9.10
N SER A 44 22.18 -9.48 9.75
CA SER A 44 21.96 -10.92 9.86
C SER A 44 21.41 -11.28 11.25
N LEU A 45 20.50 -12.25 11.29
CA LEU A 45 19.84 -12.70 12.52
C LEU A 45 20.84 -13.06 13.62
N ASP A 46 21.86 -13.86 13.30
CA ASP A 46 22.87 -14.29 14.27
C ASP A 46 23.62 -13.12 14.91
N LYS A 47 23.95 -12.09 14.11
CA LYS A 47 24.65 -10.89 14.61
C LYS A 47 23.73 -10.03 15.45
N PHE A 48 22.48 -9.89 15.03
CA PHE A 48 21.49 -9.12 15.77
C PHE A 48 21.18 -9.77 17.12
N GLN A 49 21.04 -11.10 17.14
CA GLN A 49 20.84 -11.87 18.37
C GLN A 49 22.06 -11.77 19.30
N ALA A 50 23.28 -11.87 18.76
CA ALA A 50 24.50 -11.68 19.55
C ALA A 50 24.59 -10.26 20.13
N ALA A 51 24.25 -9.24 19.36
CA ALA A 51 24.24 -7.85 19.82
C ALA A 51 23.18 -7.60 20.90
N LEU A 52 21.99 -8.22 20.79
CA LEU A 52 20.98 -8.17 21.85
C LEU A 52 21.50 -8.84 23.13
N ALA A 53 22.09 -10.03 23.02
CA ALA A 53 22.63 -10.76 24.18
C ALA A 53 23.77 -10.00 24.88
N GLU A 54 24.66 -9.35 24.13
CA GLU A 54 25.72 -8.49 24.69
C GLU A 54 25.14 -7.31 25.50
N ASN A 55 23.98 -6.81 25.10
CA ASN A 55 23.25 -5.76 25.80
C ASN A 55 22.26 -6.30 26.85
N GLY A 56 22.37 -7.58 27.22
CA GLY A 56 21.58 -8.22 28.27
C GLY A 56 20.15 -8.59 27.87
N ALA A 57 19.84 -8.60 26.58
CA ALA A 57 18.54 -8.99 26.04
C ALA A 57 18.62 -10.37 25.37
N GLU A 58 18.04 -11.38 25.99
CA GLU A 58 17.84 -12.70 25.39
C GLU A 58 16.37 -12.91 25.04
N PHE A 59 16.08 -12.92 23.75
CA PHE A 59 14.72 -13.14 23.25
C PHE A 59 14.62 -14.46 22.46
N PRO A 60 13.42 -15.06 22.38
CA PRO A 60 13.16 -16.17 21.47
C PRO A 60 13.52 -15.81 20.02
N GLU A 61 14.10 -16.74 19.29
CA GLU A 61 14.52 -16.55 17.89
C GLU A 61 13.38 -16.07 16.99
N SER A 62 12.16 -16.57 17.20
CA SER A 62 10.97 -16.13 16.47
C SER A 62 10.66 -14.65 16.68
N PHE A 63 10.82 -14.14 17.91
CA PHE A 63 10.62 -12.73 18.21
C PHE A 63 11.76 -11.88 17.65
N THR A 64 13.02 -12.30 17.85
CA THR A 64 14.21 -11.63 17.32
C THR A 64 14.17 -11.51 15.80
N SER A 65 13.77 -12.59 15.09
CA SER A 65 13.60 -12.58 13.64
C SER A 65 12.50 -11.60 13.20
N ASN A 66 11.39 -11.52 13.95
CA ASN A 66 10.31 -10.61 13.62
C ASN A 66 10.72 -9.14 13.79
N LEU A 67 11.41 -8.80 14.89
CA LEU A 67 11.98 -7.47 15.11
C LEU A 67 12.93 -7.07 13.98
N LEU A 68 13.88 -7.93 13.64
CA LEU A 68 14.83 -7.67 12.55
C LEU A 68 14.13 -7.47 11.21
N ARG A 69 13.12 -8.30 10.92
CA ARG A 69 12.30 -8.18 9.70
C ARG A 69 11.54 -6.86 9.64
N LEU A 70 10.95 -6.40 10.76
CA LEU A 70 10.26 -5.11 10.83
C LEU A 70 11.22 -3.96 10.54
N ILE A 71 12.38 -3.95 11.21
CA ILE A 71 13.42 -2.94 11.03
C ILE A 71 13.87 -2.87 9.56
N GLN A 72 14.18 -4.01 8.95
CA GLN A 72 14.63 -4.06 7.56
C GLN A 72 13.57 -3.63 6.55
N LYS A 73 12.30 -3.96 6.80
CA LYS A 73 11.20 -3.65 5.89
C LYS A 73 10.76 -2.18 5.95
N MET A 74 10.82 -1.57 7.13
CA MET A 74 10.27 -0.23 7.40
C MET A 74 11.35 0.84 7.56
N LYS A 75 12.64 0.50 7.39
CA LYS A 75 13.71 1.49 7.40
C LYS A 75 13.48 2.55 6.31
N PRO A 76 13.64 3.85 6.63
CA PRO A 76 13.57 4.90 5.62
C PRO A 76 14.64 4.66 4.55
N LYS A 77 14.20 4.61 3.28
CA LYS A 77 15.14 4.53 2.16
C LYS A 77 15.82 5.88 2.06
N LEU A 78 17.14 5.89 2.25
CA LEU A 78 17.91 7.07 1.89
C LEU A 78 17.80 7.21 0.38
N ASP A 79 17.07 8.24 -0.06
CA ASP A 79 16.99 8.65 -1.46
C ASP A 79 18.39 9.10 -1.90
N THR A 80 19.27 8.15 -2.22
CA THR A 80 20.25 8.40 -3.26
C THR A 80 19.44 8.66 -4.52
N SER A 81 19.60 9.84 -5.13
CA SER A 81 18.97 10.23 -6.39
C SER A 81 19.39 9.31 -7.53
N ASP A 82 18.92 8.07 -7.49
CA ASP A 82 18.91 7.14 -8.60
C ASP A 82 17.54 6.46 -8.58
N ASP A 83 16.80 6.75 -9.62
CA ASP A 83 15.45 6.32 -9.87
C ASP A 83 15.44 4.80 -10.06
N GLN A 84 15.28 4.03 -8.98
CA GLN A 84 15.08 2.58 -9.03
C GLN A 84 14.06 2.11 -7.98
N PRO A 85 12.82 1.83 -8.38
CA PRO A 85 11.92 1.00 -7.60
C PRO A 85 12.32 -0.48 -7.79
N GLY A 86 12.96 -1.05 -6.76
CA GLY A 86 12.94 -2.49 -6.50
C GLY A 86 14.18 -3.27 -6.95
N THR A 87 14.95 -3.72 -5.96
CA THR A 87 15.94 -4.79 -6.10
C THR A 87 15.28 -6.07 -6.61
N SER A 88 15.71 -6.53 -7.79
CA SER A 88 16.47 -7.78 -7.84
C SER A 88 17.26 -7.96 -9.14
N VAL A 89 18.48 -8.45 -8.92
CA VAL A 89 19.45 -9.12 -9.80
C VAL A 89 20.13 -8.34 -10.94
N ASP A 90 21.46 -8.28 -10.80
CA ASP A 90 22.50 -8.10 -11.83
C ASP A 90 22.10 -8.65 -13.20
N TYR A 91 22.45 -7.95 -14.28
CA TYR A 91 23.19 -8.54 -15.40
C TYR A 91 23.68 -7.45 -16.37
N ASN A 92 24.93 -7.64 -16.80
CA ASN A 92 25.65 -6.84 -17.78
C ASN A 92 24.84 -6.52 -19.05
N LYS A 93 25.12 -5.32 -19.53
CA LYS A 93 24.56 -4.62 -20.69
C LYS A 93 24.97 -5.31 -21.99
N GLU A 94 24.02 -5.87 -22.71
CA GLU A 94 23.94 -5.79 -24.17
C GLU A 94 22.53 -6.20 -24.66
N ASN A 95 22.04 -5.45 -25.65
CA ASN A 95 20.72 -5.49 -26.29
C ASN A 95 19.57 -4.73 -25.60
N GLN A 96 19.29 -3.54 -26.14
CA GLN A 96 18.28 -2.59 -25.66
C GLN A 96 16.87 -3.11 -25.97
N LEU A 97 16.20 -3.65 -24.95
CA LEU A 97 14.74 -3.75 -24.89
C LEU A 97 14.28 -2.92 -23.70
N SER A 98 13.22 -2.14 -23.90
CA SER A 98 12.69 -1.27 -22.83
C SER A 98 12.30 -2.12 -21.62
N PRO A 99 12.30 -1.55 -20.39
CA PRO A 99 11.88 -2.29 -19.19
C PRO A 99 10.50 -2.95 -19.32
N VAL A 100 9.61 -2.37 -20.14
CA VAL A 100 8.29 -2.90 -20.44
C VAL A 100 8.40 -4.17 -21.30
N ASP A 101 9.24 -4.16 -22.32
CA ASP A 101 9.42 -5.30 -23.22
C ASP A 101 10.04 -6.51 -22.51
N LYS A 102 10.96 -6.26 -21.55
CA LYS A 102 11.54 -7.32 -20.70
C LYS A 102 10.48 -7.99 -19.81
N LYS A 103 9.57 -7.20 -19.24
CA LYS A 103 8.46 -7.74 -18.43
C LYS A 103 7.47 -8.51 -19.31
N ARG A 104 7.29 -8.07 -20.56
CA ARG A 104 6.43 -8.77 -21.52
C ARG A 104 6.91 -10.17 -21.88
N THR A 105 8.22 -10.35 -22.04
CA THR A 105 8.80 -11.67 -22.32
C THR A 105 8.92 -12.55 -21.09
N ALA A 106 9.19 -11.97 -19.91
CA ALA A 106 9.31 -12.72 -18.66
C ALA A 106 7.97 -13.25 -18.14
N PHE A 107 6.86 -12.53 -18.40
CA PHE A 107 5.54 -12.88 -17.91
C PHE A 107 4.50 -12.88 -19.04
N PRO A 108 4.59 -13.80 -20.02
CA PRO A 108 3.70 -13.79 -21.18
C PRO A 108 2.22 -13.96 -20.79
N GLY A 109 1.92 -14.64 -19.68
CA GLY A 109 0.56 -14.80 -19.16
C GLY A 109 -0.05 -13.54 -18.54
N LEU A 110 0.77 -12.58 -18.07
CA LEU A 110 0.31 -11.29 -17.53
C LEU A 110 0.14 -10.22 -18.62
N CYS A 111 0.53 -10.54 -19.86
CA CYS A 111 0.48 -9.61 -20.98
C CYS A 111 -0.78 -9.75 -21.83
N ILE A 112 -1.76 -10.49 -21.34
CA ILE A 112 -3.05 -10.62 -22.00
C ILE A 112 -3.81 -9.31 -21.74
N PRO A 113 -4.10 -8.51 -22.77
CA PRO A 113 -4.94 -7.34 -22.60
C PRO A 113 -6.36 -7.78 -22.22
N ASP A 114 -7.00 -7.00 -21.35
CA ASP A 114 -8.37 -7.26 -20.94
C ASP A 114 -9.28 -7.37 -22.17
N GLN A 115 -10.02 -8.47 -22.26
CA GLN A 115 -11.08 -8.60 -23.24
C GLN A 115 -12.31 -7.88 -22.68
N LEU A 116 -12.53 -6.64 -23.11
CA LEU A 116 -13.81 -5.97 -22.92
C LEU A 116 -14.86 -6.78 -23.67
N THR A 117 -15.60 -7.62 -22.95
CA THR A 117 -16.84 -8.19 -23.48
C THR A 117 -17.82 -7.04 -23.67
N GLU A 118 -18.50 -6.97 -24.81
CA GLU A 118 -19.44 -5.89 -25.17
C GLU A 118 -20.69 -5.77 -24.25
N ASP A 119 -20.69 -6.47 -23.11
CA ASP A 119 -21.81 -6.53 -22.18
C ASP A 119 -21.77 -5.41 -21.12
N THR A 120 -20.62 -4.77 -20.87
CA THR A 120 -20.53 -3.67 -19.90
C THR A 120 -20.96 -2.30 -20.43
N SER A 121 -21.39 -2.18 -21.69
CA SER A 121 -21.83 -0.93 -22.31
C SER A 121 -23.15 -1.01 -23.07
N LYS A 122 -24.03 -1.95 -22.72
CA LYS A 122 -25.43 -1.93 -23.18
C LYS A 122 -26.32 -1.44 -22.04
N SER A 123 -26.58 -0.14 -22.01
CA SER A 123 -27.90 0.31 -21.56
C SER A 123 -28.91 -0.43 -22.45
N THR A 124 -29.75 -1.28 -21.88
CA THR A 124 -30.74 -1.98 -22.71
C THR A 124 -31.77 -0.96 -23.19
N GLU A 125 -32.34 -1.14 -24.38
CA GLU A 125 -33.42 -0.25 -24.87
C GLU A 125 -34.59 -0.15 -23.87
N ASP A 126 -34.78 -1.19 -23.06
CA ASP A 126 -35.74 -1.25 -21.98
C ASP A 126 -35.40 -0.26 -20.84
N ASP A 127 -34.13 -0.12 -20.46
CA ASP A 127 -33.70 0.81 -19.41
C ASP A 127 -33.94 2.28 -19.82
N GLU A 128 -33.68 2.62 -21.09
CA GLU A 128 -33.93 3.96 -21.64
C GLU A 128 -35.43 4.27 -21.71
N LYS A 129 -36.25 3.28 -22.04
CA LYS A 129 -37.71 3.42 -22.09
C LYS A 129 -38.32 3.60 -20.71
N VAL A 130 -37.82 2.90 -19.70
CA VAL A 130 -38.25 3.07 -18.30
C VAL A 130 -37.90 4.47 -17.79
N ALA A 131 -36.68 4.93 -18.06
CA ALA A 131 -36.24 6.27 -17.65
C ALA A 131 -37.07 7.39 -18.31
N SER A 132 -37.36 7.27 -19.62
CA SER A 132 -38.16 8.28 -20.34
C SER A 132 -39.62 8.34 -19.88
N SER A 133 -40.24 7.19 -19.59
CA SER A 133 -41.60 7.14 -19.03
C SER A 133 -41.68 7.81 -17.66
N ALA A 134 -40.71 7.54 -16.78
CA ALA A 134 -40.68 8.13 -15.44
C ALA A 134 -40.52 9.67 -15.47
N LEU A 135 -39.71 10.19 -16.40
CA LEU A 135 -39.55 11.64 -16.59
C LEU A 135 -40.83 12.31 -17.12
N GLY A 136 -41.51 11.66 -18.07
CA GLY A 136 -42.77 12.17 -18.63
C GLY A 136 -43.88 12.29 -17.58
N GLU A 137 -44.00 11.33 -16.67
CA GLU A 137 -44.96 11.40 -15.56
C GLU A 137 -44.67 12.56 -14.60
N LEU A 138 -43.39 12.81 -14.31
CA LEU A 138 -42.98 13.90 -13.42
C LEU A 138 -43.30 15.28 -14.03
N GLU A 139 -43.07 15.44 -15.33
CA GLU A 139 -43.38 16.69 -16.05
C GLU A 139 -44.89 16.95 -16.11
N ALA A 140 -45.70 15.91 -16.33
CA ALA A 140 -47.15 16.01 -16.29
C ALA A 140 -47.66 16.40 -14.89
N LEU A 141 -47.07 15.84 -13.82
CA LEU A 141 -47.41 16.20 -12.45
C LEU A 141 -47.03 17.66 -12.14
N MET A 142 -45.84 18.11 -12.55
CA MET A 142 -45.41 19.50 -12.36
C MET A 142 -46.29 20.50 -13.13
N SER A 143 -46.68 20.16 -14.36
CA SER A 143 -47.58 21.00 -15.16
C SER A 143 -48.97 21.09 -14.52
N LYS A 144 -49.48 19.98 -13.98
CA LYS A 144 -50.77 19.94 -13.27
C LYS A 144 -50.74 20.73 -11.96
N ALA A 145 -49.63 20.70 -11.23
CA ALA A 145 -49.42 21.54 -10.04
C ALA A 145 -49.40 23.04 -10.40
N LYS A 146 -48.76 23.40 -11.52
CA LYS A 146 -48.70 24.79 -12.00
C LYS A 146 -50.08 25.32 -12.42
N THR A 147 -50.90 24.51 -13.09
CA THR A 147 -52.28 24.88 -13.45
C THR A 147 -53.20 24.98 -12.23
N PHE A 148 -53.01 24.14 -11.20
CA PHE A 148 -53.79 24.19 -9.96
C PHE A 148 -53.55 25.49 -9.18
N ILE A 149 -52.29 25.97 -9.12
CA ILE A 149 -51.95 27.23 -8.44
C ILE A 149 -52.56 28.44 -9.17
N ILE A 150 -52.59 28.44 -10.51
CA ILE A 150 -53.12 29.56 -11.31
C ILE A 150 -54.66 29.65 -11.23
N ARG A 151 -55.38 28.53 -11.10
CA ARG A 151 -56.86 28.53 -11.07
C ARG A 151 -57.47 28.88 -9.71
N ASN A 152 -56.71 28.79 -8.62
CA ASN A 152 -57.16 29.06 -7.25
C ASN A 152 -56.58 30.36 -6.66
N SER A 153 -56.04 31.25 -7.50
CA SER A 153 -55.62 32.62 -7.13
C SER A 153 -56.59 33.66 -7.66
#